data_AF-A0A926DH59-F1
#
_entry.id   AF-A0A926DH59-F1
#
_cell.length_a   1.000
_cell.length_b   1.000
_cell.length_c   1.000
_cell.angle_alpha   90.00
_cell.angle_beta   90.00
_cell.angle_gamma   90.00
#
_symmetry.space_group_name_H-M   'P 1'
#
loop_
_entity.id
_entity.type
_entity.pdbx_description
1 polymer ?
#
loop_
_entity_poly.entity_id
_entity_poly.type
_entity_poly.pdbx_seq_one_letter_code
_entity_poly.pdbx_strand_id
1 'polypeptide(L)'
;MNVLSRRMGLILTVILYITLAAAILGFLVIPWLVQVAFAEYFSQQVASFLFLYAGGALVIWLIVEFLFIMDSVHKGTPFIQRNVKSLSHIAICCGICSVDFLGYYLFCKPASIPLLICGLILIFGMLCAIVLSCVFHQAVLYKEENDLTV
;
A
#
# COMPACT_ATOMS: atom_id res chain seq x y z
N MET A 1 -23.92 -11.81 -5.53
CA MET A 1 -22.65 -12.38 -5.02
C MET A 1 -22.95 -13.72 -4.36
N ASN A 2 -22.27 -14.79 -4.77
CA ASN A 2 -22.43 -16.10 -4.13
C ASN A 2 -21.90 -16.06 -2.68
N VAL A 3 -22.44 -16.89 -1.79
CA VAL A 3 -22.08 -16.93 -0.36
C VAL A 3 -20.56 -17.05 -0.15
N LEU A 4 -19.88 -17.79 -1.03
CA LEU A 4 -18.43 -17.95 -1.02
C LEU A 4 -17.68 -16.63 -1.25
N SER A 5 -18.06 -15.83 -2.26
CA SER A 5 -17.36 -14.56 -2.55
C SER A 5 -17.60 -13.52 -1.46
N ARG A 6 -18.76 -13.55 -0.81
CA ARG A 6 -19.04 -12.71 0.36
C ARG A 6 -18.17 -13.08 1.57
N ARG A 7 -17.99 -14.38 1.84
CA ARG A 7 -17.10 -14.86 2.91
C ARG A 7 -15.64 -14.49 2.65
N MET A 8 -15.17 -14.67 1.42
CA MET A 8 -13.81 -14.30 1.03
C MET A 8 -13.55 -12.79 1.20
N GLY A 9 -14.48 -11.94 0.75
CA GLY A 9 -14.35 -10.49 0.92
C GLY A 9 -14.30 -10.06 2.39
N LEU A 10 -15.05 -10.72 3.27
CA LEU A 10 -15.01 -10.44 4.71
C LEU A 10 -13.67 -10.86 5.34
N ILE A 11 -13.18 -12.05 5.01
CA ILE A 11 -11.87 -12.53 5.47
C ILE A 11 -10.77 -11.56 5.07
N LEU A 12 -10.77 -11.10 3.81
CA LEU A 12 -9.77 -10.17 3.31
C LEU A 12 -9.79 -8.83 4.06
N THR A 13 -10.98 -8.29 4.33
CA THR A 13 -11.11 -7.05 5.11
C THR A 13 -10.64 -7.21 6.56
N VAL A 14 -10.92 -8.34 7.21
CA VAL A 14 -10.41 -8.62 8.55
C VAL A 14 -8.88 -8.68 8.55
N ILE A 15 -8.28 -9.35 7.56
CA ILE A 15 -6.82 -9.38 7.40
C ILE A 15 -6.27 -7.96 7.21
N LEU A 16 -6.90 -7.13 6.37
CA LEU A 16 -6.48 -5.74 6.18
C LEU A 16 -6.52 -4.92 7.48
N TYR A 17 -7.56 -5.08 8.31
CA TYR A 17 -7.62 -4.40 9.61
C TYR A 17 -6.56 -4.89 10.59
N ILE A 18 -6.28 -6.20 10.62
CA ILE A 18 -5.20 -6.75 11.45
C ILE A 18 -3.85 -6.19 11.00
N THR A 19 -3.59 -6.16 9.70
CA THR A 19 -2.37 -5.60 9.12
C THR A 19 -2.26 -4.09 9.41
N LEU A 20 -3.36 -3.35 9.33
CA LEU A 20 -3.40 -1.92 9.69
C LEU A 20 -3.03 -1.72 11.17
N ALA A 21 -3.65 -2.49 12.07
CA ALA A 21 -3.37 -2.41 13.50
C ALA A 21 -1.90 -2.76 13.79
N ALA A 22 -1.37 -3.80 13.15
CA ALA A 22 0.03 -4.19 13.27
C ALA A 22 0.99 -3.10 12.73
N ALA A 23 0.66 -2.46 11.61
CA ALA A 23 1.44 -1.37 11.04
C ALA A 23 1.47 -0.14 11.96
N ILE A 24 0.31 0.24 12.51
CA ILE A 24 0.20 1.36 13.47
C ILE A 24 0.97 1.04 14.76
N LEU A 25 0.81 -0.18 15.30
CA LEU A 25 1.54 -0.62 16.48
C LEU A 25 3.06 -0.58 16.22
N GLY A 26 3.50 -1.12 15.08
CA GLY A 26 4.89 -1.08 14.66
C GLY A 26 5.41 0.35 14.59
N PHE A 27 4.69 1.26 13.93
CA PHE A 27 5.03 2.67 13.83
C PHE A 27 5.25 3.36 15.18
N LEU A 28 4.45 3.00 16.20
CA LEU A 28 4.54 3.56 17.55
C LEU A 28 5.62 2.90 18.42
N VAL A 29 5.86 1.60 18.25
CA VAL A 29 6.78 0.81 19.10
C VAL A 29 8.22 0.85 18.59
N ILE A 30 8.41 0.98 17.28
CA ILE A 30 9.72 1.06 16.61
C ILE A 30 10.71 2.01 17.30
N PRO A 31 10.34 3.23 17.75
CA PRO A 31 11.32 4.17 18.31
C PRO A 31 11.92 3.66 19.62
N TRP A 32 11.08 3.03 20.44
CA TRP A 32 11.50 2.37 21.67
C TRP A 32 12.31 1.10 21.36
N LEU A 33 11.87 0.28 20.40
CA LEU A 33 12.56 -0.95 20.00
C LEU A 33 13.96 -0.67 19.45
N VAL A 34 14.11 0.39 18.63
CA VAL A 34 15.39 0.80 18.06
C VAL A 34 16.37 1.20 19.16
N GLN A 35 15.91 1.94 20.18
CA GLN A 35 16.77 2.35 21.31
C GLN A 35 17.24 1.18 22.18
N VAL A 36 16.43 0.13 22.32
CA VAL A 36 16.74 -1.00 23.20
C VAL A 36 17.54 -2.09 22.48
N ALA A 37 17.18 -2.43 21.24
CA ALA A 37 17.71 -3.60 20.54
C ALA A 37 18.64 -3.26 19.36
N PHE A 38 18.54 -2.06 18.80
CA PHE A 38 19.26 -1.68 17.58
C PHE A 38 20.03 -0.36 17.72
N ALA A 39 20.34 0.03 18.96
CA ALA A 39 20.94 1.33 19.27
C ALA A 39 22.22 1.56 18.47
N GLU A 40 23.09 0.55 18.36
CA GLU A 40 24.36 0.66 17.62
C GLU A 40 24.15 0.89 16.12
N TYR A 41 23.13 0.26 15.51
CA TYR A 41 22.82 0.39 14.08
C TYR A 41 22.17 1.71 13.70
N PHE A 42 21.40 2.32 14.61
CA PHE A 42 20.69 3.58 14.38
C PHE A 42 21.37 4.80 15.03
N SER A 43 22.47 4.61 15.76
CA SER A 43 23.14 5.63 16.59
C SER A 43 23.65 6.87 15.83
N GLN A 44 23.81 6.81 14.50
CA GLN A 44 24.46 7.88 13.73
C GLN A 44 23.69 8.43 12.51
N GLN A 45 22.48 7.95 12.20
CA GLN A 45 21.85 8.27 10.91
C GLN A 45 20.40 8.74 11.07
N VAL A 46 20.21 10.07 11.14
CA VAL A 46 18.90 10.74 10.98
C VAL A 46 18.17 10.24 9.73
N ALA A 47 18.92 9.93 8.67
CA ALA A 47 18.41 9.36 7.43
C ALA A 47 17.68 8.01 7.63
N SER A 48 18.16 7.15 8.54
CA SER A 48 17.55 5.84 8.79
C SER A 48 16.20 5.96 9.52
N PHE A 49 16.08 6.94 10.44
CA PHE A 49 14.79 7.22 11.08
C PHE A 49 13.81 7.85 10.10
N LEU A 50 14.27 8.80 9.28
CA LEU A 50 13.42 9.43 8.27
C LEU A 50 12.86 8.40 7.29
N PHE A 51 13.72 7.52 6.77
CA PHE A 51 13.34 6.36 5.94
C PHE A 51 12.25 5.51 6.61
N LEU A 52 12.49 5.14 7.87
CA LEU A 52 11.60 4.23 8.61
C LEU A 52 10.21 4.83 8.84
N TYR A 53 10.12 6.11 9.21
CA TYR A 53 8.84 6.78 9.43
C TYR A 53 8.14 7.15 8.11
N ALA A 54 8.88 7.57 7.09
CA ALA A 54 8.29 7.84 5.77
C ALA A 54 7.68 6.56 5.19
N GLY A 55 8.43 5.46 5.16
CA GLY A 55 7.96 4.16 4.71
C GLY A 55 6.80 3.62 5.55
N GLY A 56 6.87 3.76 6.88
CA GLY A 56 5.81 3.34 7.78
C GLY A 56 4.48 4.08 7.55
N ALA A 57 4.53 5.40 7.34
CA ALA A 57 3.35 6.19 7.02
C ALA A 57 2.75 5.80 5.66
N LEU A 58 3.59 5.54 4.66
CA LEU A 58 3.15 5.08 3.33
C LEU A 58 2.47 3.71 3.39
N VAL A 59 2.97 2.77 4.21
CA VAL A 59 2.32 1.46 4.40
C VAL A 59 0.93 1.62 5.01
N ILE A 60 0.78 2.48 6.02
CA ILE A 60 -0.52 2.76 6.63
C ILE A 60 -1.48 3.35 5.59
N TRP A 61 -1.04 4.33 4.81
CA TRP A 61 -1.85 4.92 3.72
C TRP A 61 -2.24 3.86 2.69
N LEU A 62 -1.30 3.05 2.23
CA LEU A 62 -1.56 1.97 1.28
C LEU A 62 -2.65 1.00 1.77
N ILE A 63 -2.61 0.59 3.04
CA ILE A 63 -3.63 -0.30 3.62
C ILE A 63 -5.01 0.39 3.68
N VAL A 64 -5.05 1.68 4.01
CA VAL A 64 -6.30 2.47 4.05
C VAL A 64 -6.96 2.55 2.66
N GLU A 65 -6.18 2.74 1.59
CA GLU A 65 -6.72 2.73 0.23
C GLU A 65 -7.34 1.38 -0.14
N PHE A 66 -6.72 0.27 0.26
CA PHE A 66 -7.32 -1.06 0.09
C PHE A 66 -8.63 -1.21 0.88
N LEU A 67 -8.70 -0.69 2.11
CA LEU A 67 -9.93 -0.70 2.91
C LEU A 67 -11.06 0.10 2.24
N PHE A 68 -10.76 1.24 1.61
CA PHE A 68 -11.77 2.01 0.87
C PHE A 68 -12.30 1.26 -0.37
N ILE A 69 -11.43 0.55 -1.07
CA ILE A 69 -11.85 -0.32 -2.19
C ILE A 69 -12.76 -1.43 -1.64
N MET A 70 -12.34 -2.13 -0.57
CA MET A 70 -13.15 -3.20 0.02
C MET A 70 -14.51 -2.73 0.53
N ASP A 71 -14.58 -1.58 1.20
CA ASP A 71 -15.84 -0.96 1.66
C ASP A 71 -16.85 -0.81 0.51
N SER A 72 -16.40 -0.36 -0.66
CA SER A 72 -17.27 -0.24 -1.84
C SER A 72 -17.71 -1.59 -2.41
N VAL A 73 -16.86 -2.62 -2.33
CA VAL A 73 -17.18 -3.99 -2.74
C VAL A 73 -18.27 -4.56 -1.83
N HIS A 74 -18.16 -4.35 -0.51
CA HIS A 74 -19.18 -4.76 0.46
C HIS A 74 -20.51 -4.03 0.26
N LYS A 75 -20.47 -2.76 -0.14
CA LYS A 75 -21.67 -1.96 -0.51
C LYS A 75 -22.28 -2.34 -1.86
N GLY A 76 -21.63 -3.20 -2.64
CA GLY A 76 -22.10 -3.61 -3.96
C GLY A 76 -21.86 -2.59 -5.07
N THR A 77 -21.02 -1.57 -4.82
CA THR A 77 -20.69 -0.51 -5.77
C THR A 77 -19.17 -0.46 -6.05
N PRO A 78 -18.56 -1.54 -6.59
CA PRO A 78 -17.11 -1.61 -6.79
C PRO A 78 -16.59 -0.72 -7.93
N PHE A 79 -17.45 -0.37 -8.88
CA PHE A 79 -17.12 0.51 -10.00
C PHE A 79 -17.61 1.92 -9.70
N ILE A 80 -16.80 2.65 -8.93
CA ILE A 80 -16.98 4.08 -8.64
C ILE A 80 -15.66 4.81 -8.87
N GLN A 81 -15.72 6.10 -9.26
CA GLN A 81 -14.52 6.91 -9.51
C GLN A 81 -13.58 7.01 -8.30
N ARG A 82 -14.09 6.87 -7.08
CA ARG A 82 -13.27 6.81 -5.86
C ARG A 82 -12.23 5.69 -5.92
N ASN A 83 -12.61 4.49 -6.38
CA ASN A 83 -11.72 3.34 -6.41
C ASN A 83 -10.63 3.47 -7.48
N VAL A 84 -10.92 4.17 -8.58
CA VAL A 84 -9.93 4.55 -9.58
C VAL A 84 -8.84 5.42 -8.93
N LYS A 85 -9.26 6.44 -8.15
CA LYS A 85 -8.32 7.29 -7.41
C LYS A 85 -7.54 6.49 -6.37
N SER A 86 -8.19 5.60 -5.62
CA SER A 86 -7.51 4.73 -4.65
C SER A 86 -6.45 3.84 -5.31
N LEU A 87 -6.72 3.26 -6.49
CA LEU A 87 -5.72 2.50 -7.25
C LEU A 87 -4.55 3.37 -7.71
N SER A 88 -4.83 4.61 -8.14
CA SER A 88 -3.78 5.58 -8.48
C SER A 88 -2.92 5.96 -7.25
N HIS A 89 -3.54 6.17 -6.09
CA HIS A 89 -2.80 6.44 -4.85
C HIS A 89 -1.95 5.24 -4.42
N ILE A 90 -2.46 4.01 -4.54
CA ILE A 90 -1.69 2.78 -4.28
C ILE A 90 -0.47 2.72 -5.21
N ALA A 91 -0.62 3.05 -6.50
CA ALA A 91 0.50 3.10 -7.42
C ALA A 91 1.57 4.12 -6.96
N ILE A 92 1.15 5.32 -6.57
CA ILE A 92 2.06 6.36 -6.07
C ILE A 92 2.77 5.88 -4.81
N CYS A 93 2.05 5.26 -3.86
CA CYS A 93 2.65 4.72 -2.64
C CYS A 93 3.71 3.66 -2.96
N CYS A 94 3.41 2.70 -3.84
CA CYS A 94 4.37 1.68 -4.28
C CYS A 94 5.60 2.31 -4.97
N GLY A 95 5.40 3.34 -5.79
CA GLY A 95 6.48 4.07 -6.45
C GLY A 95 7.40 4.78 -5.47
N ILE A 96 6.84 5.51 -4.51
CA ILE A 96 7.62 6.22 -3.47
C ILE A 96 8.39 5.21 -2.62
N CYS A 97 7.73 4.13 -2.16
CA CYS A 97 8.41 3.08 -1.39
C CYS A 97 9.54 2.43 -2.20
N SER A 98 9.36 2.20 -3.50
CA SER A 98 10.43 1.64 -4.33
C SER A 98 11.64 2.58 -4.43
N VAL A 99 11.41 3.87 -4.65
CA VAL A 99 12.48 4.88 -4.67
C VAL A 99 13.21 4.91 -3.33
N ASP A 100 12.49 4.77 -2.22
CA ASP A 100 13.05 4.69 -0.88
C ASP A 100 14.01 3.49 -0.75
N PHE A 101 13.54 2.27 -1.09
CA PHE A 101 14.36 1.06 -1.05
C PHE A 101 15.59 1.11 -1.98
N LEU A 102 15.41 1.62 -3.21
CA LEU A 102 16.51 1.80 -4.16
C LEU A 102 17.50 2.86 -3.70
N GLY A 103 17.02 3.96 -3.14
CA GLY A 103 17.85 5.01 -2.55
C GLY A 103 18.70 4.45 -1.42
N TYR A 104 18.07 3.72 -0.48
CA TYR A 104 18.82 3.07 0.60
C TYR A 104 19.87 2.11 0.06
N TYR A 105 19.54 1.28 -0.94
CA TYR A 105 20.49 0.36 -1.56
C TYR A 105 21.70 1.06 -2.22
N LEU A 106 21.47 2.20 -2.89
CA LEU A 106 22.53 2.94 -3.59
C LEU A 106 23.43 3.75 -2.64
N PHE A 107 22.85 4.34 -1.60
CA PHE A 107 23.55 5.29 -0.72
C PHE A 107 24.05 4.66 0.59
N CYS A 108 23.44 3.57 1.07
CA CYS A 108 23.85 2.90 2.30
C CYS A 108 24.65 1.63 1.99
N LYS A 109 25.84 1.50 2.59
CA LYS A 109 26.67 0.29 2.51
C LYS A 109 26.59 -0.52 3.80
N PRO A 110 26.63 -1.86 3.74
CA PRO A 110 26.74 -2.70 2.54
C PRO A 110 25.40 -2.84 1.78
N ALA A 111 25.49 -2.83 0.45
CA ALA A 111 24.34 -3.00 -0.43
C ALA A 111 23.76 -4.41 -0.26
N SER A 112 22.49 -4.49 0.13
CA SER A 112 21.80 -5.76 0.39
C SER A 112 20.93 -6.13 -0.83
N ILE A 113 21.30 -7.22 -1.51
CA ILE A 113 20.54 -7.74 -2.66
C ILE A 113 19.03 -7.92 -2.37
N PRO A 114 18.60 -8.36 -1.17
CA PRO A 114 17.17 -8.43 -0.85
C PRO A 114 16.44 -7.09 -0.94
N LEU A 115 17.05 -5.97 -0.52
CA LEU A 115 16.43 -4.65 -0.61
C LEU A 115 16.22 -4.22 -2.07
N LEU A 116 17.17 -4.53 -2.96
CA LEU A 116 17.03 -4.31 -4.40
C LEU A 116 15.80 -5.06 -4.95
N ILE A 117 15.66 -6.34 -4.62
CA ILE A 117 14.54 -7.18 -5.07
C ILE A 117 13.20 -6.61 -4.55
N CYS A 118 13.13 -6.20 -3.28
CA CYS A 118 11.94 -5.54 -2.73
C CYS A 118 11.56 -4.28 -3.51
N GLY A 119 12.54 -3.43 -3.84
CA GLY A 119 12.32 -2.23 -4.66
C GLY A 119 11.76 -2.56 -6.05
N LEU A 120 12.29 -3.60 -6.71
CA LEU A 120 11.82 -4.04 -8.02
C LEU A 120 10.39 -4.61 -7.97
N ILE A 121 10.05 -5.39 -6.94
CA ILE A 121 8.69 -5.90 -6.74
C ILE A 121 7.70 -4.74 -6.53
N LEU A 122 8.10 -3.68 -5.82
CA LEU A 122 7.26 -2.51 -5.63
C LEU A 122 7.08 -1.70 -6.93
N ILE A 123 8.09 -1.61 -7.80
CA ILE A 123 7.91 -1.06 -9.16
C ILE A 123 6.89 -1.88 -9.93
N PHE A 124 7.00 -3.21 -9.89
CA PHE A 124 6.02 -4.06 -10.55
C PHE A 124 4.61 -3.85 -9.97
N GLY A 125 4.47 -3.77 -8.64
CA GLY A 125 3.21 -3.45 -7.98
C GLY A 125 2.63 -2.09 -8.37
N MET A 126 3.46 -1.06 -8.51
CA MET A 126 3.06 0.26 -9.04
C MET A 126 2.50 0.14 -10.46
N LEU A 127 3.20 -0.55 -11.36
CA LEU A 127 2.75 -0.75 -12.74
C LEU A 127 1.41 -1.50 -12.79
N CYS A 128 1.26 -2.55 -11.99
CA CYS A 128 0.01 -3.28 -11.86
C CYS A 128 -1.14 -2.38 -11.37
N ALA A 129 -0.90 -1.56 -10.35
CA ALA A 129 -1.90 -0.64 -9.81
C ALA A 129 -2.33 0.43 -10.83
N ILE A 130 -1.40 0.96 -11.64
CA ILE A 130 -1.70 1.88 -12.74
C ILE A 130 -2.60 1.19 -13.78
N VAL A 131 -2.22 0.00 -14.24
CA VAL A 131 -3.00 -0.75 -15.22
C VAL A 131 -4.42 -1.02 -14.70
N LEU A 132 -4.54 -1.46 -13.44
CA LEU A 132 -5.84 -1.66 -12.81
C LEU A 132 -6.64 -0.36 -12.70
N SER A 133 -6.00 0.76 -12.37
CA SER A 133 -6.66 2.08 -12.34
C SER A 133 -7.25 2.44 -13.70
N CYS A 134 -6.50 2.22 -14.79
CA CYS A 134 -6.99 2.50 -16.15
C CYS A 134 -8.17 1.62 -16.53
N VAL A 135 -8.09 0.31 -16.25
CA VAL A 135 -9.16 -0.64 -16.55
C VAL A 135 -10.42 -0.33 -15.72
N PHE A 136 -10.26 -0.02 -14.43
CA PHE A 136 -11.39 0.39 -13.58
C PHE A 136 -12.00 1.70 -14.07
N HIS A 137 -11.20 2.66 -14.52
CA HIS A 137 -11.71 3.92 -15.05
C HIS A 137 -12.62 3.69 -16.26
N GLN A 138 -12.18 2.87 -17.23
CA GLN A 138 -13.02 2.50 -18.37
C GLN A 138 -14.29 1.79 -17.92
N ALA A 139 -14.20 0.83 -17.00
CA ALA A 139 -15.36 0.12 -16.48
C ALA A 139 -16.39 1.04 -15.80
N VAL A 140 -15.93 2.07 -15.09
CA VAL A 140 -16.80 3.08 -14.47
C VAL A 140 -17.49 3.92 -15.53
N LEU A 141 -16.75 4.40 -16.55
CA LEU A 141 -17.33 5.17 -17.66
C LEU A 141 -18.41 4.39 -18.40
N TYR A 142 -18.15 3.12 -18.74
CA TYR A 142 -19.14 2.25 -19.39
C TYR A 142 -20.41 2.08 -18.55
N LYS A 143 -20.27 2.02 -17.23
CA LYS A 143 -21.41 1.94 -16.32
C LYS A 143 -22.19 3.26 -16.29
N GLU A 144 -21.49 4.40 -16.18
CA GLU A 144 -22.10 5.73 -16.15
C GLU A 144 -22.85 6.05 -17.45
N GLU A 145 -22.29 5.67 -18.61
CA GLU A 145 -22.95 5.83 -19.92
C GLU A 145 -24.23 4.99 -20.03
N ASN A 146 -24.21 3.76 -19.51
CA ASN A 146 -25.38 2.89 -19.50
C ASN A 146 -26.46 3.38 -18.52
N ASP A 147 -26.07 3.93 -17.37
CA ASP A 147 -27.01 4.49 -16.38
C ASP A 147 -27.68 5.79 -16.90
N LEU A 148 -27.05 6.52 -17.83
CA LEU A 148 -27.61 7.75 -18.44
C LEU A 148 -28.59 7.51 -19.59
N THR A 149 -28.64 6.30 -20.16
CA THR A 149 -29.45 5.97 -21.33
C THR A 149 -30.76 5.23 -20.99
N VAL A 150 -30.92 4.77 -19.75
CA VAL A 150 -32.12 4.10 -19.21
C VAL A 150 -33.01 5.11 -18.49
#